data_AF-A0A6J4N922-F1
#
_entry.id   AF-A0A6J4N922-F1
#
_cell.length_a   1.000
_cell.length_b   1.000
_cell.length_c   1.000
_cell.angle_alpha   90.00
_cell.angle_beta   90.00
_cell.angle_gamma   90.00
#
_symmetry.space_group_name_H-M   'P 1'
#
loop_
_entity.id
_entity.type
_entity.pdbx_description
1 polymer ?
#
loop_
_entity_poly.entity_id
_entity_poly.type
_entity_poly.pdbx_seq_one_letter_code
_entity_poly.pdbx_strand_id
1 'polypeptide(L)'
;MPRGDADGPQQQAGLGLARAYFLEVVEPVLQRHCPAVPWAAARIGTGSDVLGLDDDMSQDHDWGLRLQLFVPAEDVAGVLAALETALPDSFRSHPVRFAFSGQDADRLGIDVTTVSRFAVDRLGFDPGDGVTTAQWLSLSGQAVLEVAAGEVFGDRAGDLTRLRESVTWYPDDVWHYVVACDWRRLDQELPLMGRAGHVGDELGSRTTAARLVDVAVHLAFTLSRQWQPYSKWRGTMLRRLPLGRLIADDLHAVIDARRWQDRGAALASALERLAEAQSELGLPTCRPVVVPFWDRPYLQIDQTLVPAILDAVSDAGVRGLPVGVGSIEQQTDNVDVLVDPARRTAGISRALR
;
A
#
# COMPACT_ATOMS: atom_id res chain seq x y z
N MET A 1 18.24 -28.90 25.96
CA MET A 1 19.08 -29.39 24.84
C MET A 1 18.46 -30.69 24.37
N PRO A 2 18.32 -30.94 23.06
CA PRO A 2 18.72 -30.10 21.91
C PRO A 2 17.52 -29.22 21.47
N ARG A 3 17.60 -27.91 21.19
CA ARG A 3 18.47 -27.17 20.23
C ARG A 3 18.59 -27.92 18.91
N GLY A 4 17.50 -27.89 18.14
CA GLY A 4 17.55 -28.14 16.70
C GLY A 4 17.97 -26.84 16.04
N ASP A 5 19.14 -26.89 15.43
CA ASP A 5 19.73 -25.81 14.64
C ASP A 5 18.81 -25.43 13.49
N ALA A 6 18.39 -24.17 13.46
CA ALA A 6 17.86 -23.51 12.27
C ALA A 6 18.96 -22.62 11.70
N ASP A 7 20.11 -23.22 11.41
CA ASP A 7 21.19 -22.62 10.62
C ASP A 7 21.17 -23.29 9.24
N GLY A 8 20.08 -23.05 8.51
CA GLY A 8 20.13 -23.05 7.05
C GLY A 8 20.77 -21.73 6.61
N PRO A 9 21.44 -21.66 5.45
CA PRO A 9 22.03 -20.40 4.99
C PRO A 9 20.94 -19.33 5.04
N GLN A 10 21.10 -18.32 5.90
CA GLN A 10 20.31 -17.10 5.85
C GLN A 10 20.58 -16.50 4.48
N GLN A 11 19.74 -16.86 3.53
CA GLN A 11 19.62 -16.18 2.26
C GLN A 11 19.49 -14.70 2.60
N GLN A 12 20.49 -13.90 2.22
CA GLN A 12 20.57 -12.50 2.58
C GLN A 12 19.35 -11.80 1.99
N ALA A 13 18.30 -11.61 2.80
CA ALA A 13 17.15 -10.81 2.41
C ALA A 13 17.64 -9.47 1.89
N GLY A 14 17.04 -8.95 0.81
CA GLY A 14 17.57 -7.76 0.12
C GLY A 14 17.83 -6.56 1.05
N LEU A 15 16.98 -6.37 2.09
CA LEU A 15 17.20 -5.37 3.14
C LEU A 15 18.51 -5.58 3.92
N GLY A 16 18.82 -6.82 4.29
CA GLY A 16 20.05 -7.18 5.00
C GLY A 16 21.30 -6.98 4.14
N LEU A 17 21.22 -7.31 2.84
CA LEU A 17 22.30 -7.03 1.89
C LEU A 17 22.53 -5.52 1.73
N ALA A 18 21.46 -4.74 1.54
CA ALA A 18 21.53 -3.29 1.42
C ALA A 18 22.09 -2.61 2.68
N ARG A 19 21.67 -3.06 3.88
CA ARG A 19 22.21 -2.57 5.16
C ARG A 19 23.71 -2.82 5.27
N ALA A 20 24.16 -4.04 4.99
CA ALA A 20 25.57 -4.40 5.04
C ALA A 20 26.39 -3.59 4.03
N TYR A 21 25.89 -3.47 2.80
CA TYR A 21 26.52 -2.65 1.76
C TYR A 21 26.66 -1.19 2.16
N PHE A 22 25.61 -0.62 2.78
CA PHE A 22 25.65 0.74 3.26
C PHE A 22 26.73 0.94 4.32
N LEU A 23 26.69 0.14 5.40
CA LEU A 23 27.57 0.31 6.56
C LEU A 23 29.04 0.00 6.24
N GLU A 24 29.30 -1.02 5.42
CA GLU A 24 30.66 -1.51 5.15
C GLU A 24 31.34 -0.80 3.98
N VAL A 25 30.57 -0.22 3.05
CA VAL A 25 31.11 0.33 1.80
C VAL A 25 30.70 1.79 1.58
N VAL A 26 29.39 2.09 1.56
CA VAL A 26 28.90 3.42 1.16
C VAL A 26 29.18 4.48 2.21
N GLU A 27 28.86 4.21 3.48
CA GLU A 27 29.08 5.16 4.57
C GLU A 27 30.57 5.56 4.71
N PRO A 28 31.55 4.63 4.70
CA PRO A 28 32.96 4.99 4.68
C PRO A 28 33.37 5.91 3.52
N VAL A 29 32.81 5.72 2.32
CA VAL A 29 33.06 6.59 1.17
C VAL A 29 32.50 7.99 1.43
N LEU A 30 31.29 8.11 1.95
CA LEU A 30 30.69 9.40 2.29
C LEU A 30 31.51 10.13 3.37
N GLN A 31 31.94 9.42 4.41
CA GLN A 31 32.78 10.00 5.47
C GLN A 31 34.14 10.49 4.96
N ARG A 32 34.72 9.83 3.96
CA ARG A 32 36.02 10.20 3.40
C ARG A 32 35.95 11.33 2.37
N HIS A 33 34.96 11.28 1.48
CA HIS A 33 34.90 12.14 0.30
C HIS A 33 33.87 13.27 0.43
N CYS A 34 32.86 13.12 1.28
CA CYS A 34 31.78 14.09 1.49
C CYS A 34 31.49 14.34 2.99
N PRO A 35 32.49 14.56 3.87
CA PRO A 35 32.30 14.55 5.32
C PRO A 35 31.36 15.64 5.86
N ALA A 36 31.25 16.77 5.16
CA ALA A 36 30.41 17.90 5.55
C ALA A 36 28.96 17.80 5.04
N VAL A 37 28.67 16.86 4.13
CA VAL A 37 27.35 16.72 3.52
C VAL A 37 26.44 15.95 4.48
N PRO A 38 25.32 16.54 4.95
CA PRO A 38 24.33 15.78 5.69
C PRO A 38 23.65 14.77 4.77
N TRP A 39 23.35 13.59 5.29
CA TRP A 39 22.71 12.54 4.51
C TRP A 39 21.68 11.74 5.30
N ALA A 40 20.73 11.15 4.57
CA ALA A 40 19.93 10.02 5.01
C ALA A 40 20.11 8.86 4.03
N ALA A 41 20.14 7.63 4.51
CA ALA A 41 20.31 6.43 3.68
C ALA A 41 19.31 5.37 4.08
N ALA A 42 18.69 4.74 3.09
CA ALA A 42 17.63 3.77 3.32
C ALA A 42 17.52 2.79 2.15
N ARG A 43 16.89 1.63 2.38
CA ARG A 43 16.36 0.77 1.32
C ARG A 43 14.84 0.88 1.32
N ILE A 44 14.33 1.74 0.43
CA ILE A 44 12.92 2.08 0.22
C ILE A 44 12.62 2.24 -1.29
N GLY A 45 11.41 2.61 -1.68
CA GLY A 45 11.00 2.67 -3.08
C GLY A 45 10.50 1.31 -3.59
N THR A 46 10.67 1.06 -4.88
CA THR A 46 10.21 -0.19 -5.51
C THR A 46 11.04 -1.39 -5.10
N GLY A 47 10.42 -2.57 -5.08
CA GLY A 47 11.10 -3.87 -4.91
C GLY A 47 10.37 -4.80 -3.94
N SER A 48 10.48 -6.11 -4.19
CA SER A 48 9.94 -7.15 -3.30
C SER A 48 10.64 -7.18 -1.94
N ASP A 49 11.94 -6.88 -1.94
CA ASP A 49 12.79 -6.80 -0.78
C ASP A 49 12.34 -5.71 0.21
N VAL A 50 11.84 -4.57 -0.29
CA VAL A 50 11.34 -3.45 0.55
C VAL A 50 10.21 -3.90 1.48
N LEU A 51 9.40 -4.87 1.06
CA LEU A 51 8.28 -5.42 1.85
C LEU A 51 8.64 -6.74 2.57
N GLY A 52 9.88 -7.22 2.42
CA GLY A 52 10.30 -8.54 2.90
C GLY A 52 9.47 -9.66 2.24
N LEU A 53 9.29 -9.54 0.92
CA LEU A 53 8.55 -10.46 0.07
C LEU A 53 9.39 -10.95 -1.11
N ASP A 54 10.71 -10.72 -1.08
CA ASP A 54 11.64 -11.27 -2.04
C ASP A 54 11.79 -12.78 -1.87
N ASP A 55 11.73 -13.48 -2.99
CA ASP A 55 12.00 -14.90 -3.17
C ASP A 55 13.07 -15.10 -4.25
N ASP A 56 13.58 -16.32 -4.40
CA ASP A 56 14.60 -16.69 -5.39
C ASP A 56 14.29 -16.20 -6.80
N MET A 57 13.01 -16.21 -7.18
CA MET A 57 12.57 -15.79 -8.50
C MET A 57 12.67 -14.27 -8.65
N SER A 58 12.25 -13.50 -7.65
CA SER A 58 12.27 -12.02 -7.71
C SER A 58 13.64 -11.38 -7.60
N GLN A 59 14.71 -12.18 -7.46
CA GLN A 59 16.11 -11.70 -7.46
C GLN A 59 16.71 -11.61 -8.87
N ASP A 60 15.96 -12.01 -9.91
CA ASP A 60 16.42 -12.08 -11.30
C ASP A 60 16.48 -10.72 -12.02
N HIS A 61 15.83 -9.68 -11.48
CA HIS A 61 15.88 -8.30 -11.96
C HIS A 61 15.66 -7.30 -10.82
N ASP A 62 16.16 -6.08 -10.99
CA ASP A 62 15.96 -4.95 -10.06
C ASP A 62 16.24 -5.28 -8.58
N TRP A 63 17.14 -6.21 -8.31
CA TRP A 63 17.53 -6.67 -6.97
C TRP A 63 19.05 -6.66 -6.81
N GLY A 64 19.55 -6.49 -5.58
CA GLY A 64 20.99 -6.53 -5.29
C GLY A 64 21.44 -5.37 -4.40
N LEU A 65 22.57 -4.75 -4.73
CA LEU A 65 23.18 -3.65 -3.96
C LEU A 65 22.45 -2.33 -4.19
N ARG A 66 21.20 -2.28 -3.74
CA ARG A 66 20.30 -1.15 -3.91
C ARG A 66 20.15 -0.36 -2.63
N LEU A 67 20.15 0.97 -2.73
CA LEU A 67 19.68 1.87 -1.67
C LEU A 67 19.39 3.27 -2.23
N GLN A 68 18.70 4.06 -1.43
CA GLN A 68 18.45 5.48 -1.63
C GLN A 68 19.37 6.26 -0.70
N LEU A 69 20.00 7.30 -1.25
CA LEU A 69 20.82 8.24 -0.52
C LEU A 69 20.25 9.65 -0.73
N PHE A 70 19.85 10.28 0.36
CA PHE A 70 19.25 11.60 0.36
C PHE A 70 20.27 12.63 0.84
N VAL A 71 20.50 13.67 0.03
CA VAL A 71 21.43 14.78 0.30
C VAL A 71 20.80 16.11 -0.13
N PRO A 72 21.35 17.27 0.31
CA PRO A 72 20.94 18.57 -0.22
C PRO A 72 21.08 18.65 -1.75
N ALA A 73 20.25 19.47 -2.39
CA ALA A 73 20.13 19.52 -3.85
C ALA A 73 21.46 19.90 -4.53
N GLU A 74 22.21 20.81 -3.92
CA GLU A 74 23.52 21.27 -4.35
C GLU A 74 24.60 20.18 -4.29
N ASP A 75 24.43 19.18 -3.42
CA ASP A 75 25.42 18.13 -3.17
C ASP A 75 25.20 16.87 -4.01
N VAL A 76 24.01 16.69 -4.61
CA VAL A 76 23.63 15.48 -5.37
C VAL A 76 24.69 15.10 -6.40
N ALA A 77 25.12 16.05 -7.24
CA ALA A 77 26.08 15.79 -8.31
C ALA A 77 27.48 15.43 -7.76
N GLY A 78 27.92 16.12 -6.70
CA GLY A 78 29.23 15.88 -6.08
C GLY A 78 29.30 14.53 -5.38
N VAL A 79 28.24 14.16 -4.65
CA VAL A 79 28.12 12.87 -3.97
C VAL A 79 28.07 11.72 -4.97
N LEU A 80 27.26 11.85 -6.03
CA LEU A 80 27.19 10.83 -7.08
C LEU A 80 28.57 10.59 -7.74
N ALA A 81 29.30 11.66 -8.08
CA ALA A 81 30.63 11.54 -8.66
C ALA A 81 31.65 10.87 -7.71
N ALA A 82 31.57 11.17 -6.41
CA ALA A 82 32.40 10.53 -5.40
C ALA A 82 32.11 9.02 -5.28
N LEU A 83 30.83 8.64 -5.26
CA LEU A 83 30.41 7.24 -5.23
C LEU A 83 30.86 6.48 -6.49
N GLU A 84 30.65 7.06 -7.68
CA GLU A 84 31.10 6.45 -8.94
C GLU A 84 32.61 6.22 -9.00
N THR A 85 33.40 7.10 -8.37
CA THR A 85 34.86 6.97 -8.38
C THR A 85 35.37 5.99 -7.33
N ALA A 86 34.77 5.97 -6.15
CA ALA A 86 35.33 5.31 -4.97
C ALA A 86 34.74 3.93 -4.66
N LEU A 87 33.53 3.63 -5.16
CA LEU A 87 32.90 2.34 -4.90
C LEU A 87 33.59 1.20 -5.68
N PRO A 88 33.69 0.00 -5.08
CA PRO A 88 34.26 -1.17 -5.75
C PRO A 88 33.33 -1.66 -6.88
N ASP A 89 33.82 -2.58 -7.71
CA ASP A 89 33.00 -3.20 -8.75
C ASP A 89 31.93 -4.14 -8.19
N SER A 90 32.19 -4.76 -7.03
CA SER A 90 31.27 -5.71 -6.39
C SER A 90 31.40 -5.71 -4.85
N PHE A 91 30.35 -6.18 -4.18
CA PHE A 91 30.31 -6.46 -2.75
C PHE A 91 29.53 -7.75 -2.48
N ARG A 92 30.12 -8.67 -1.71
CA ARG A 92 29.54 -10.00 -1.42
C ARG A 92 29.03 -10.74 -2.67
N SER A 93 29.82 -10.71 -3.73
CA SER A 93 29.51 -11.33 -5.03
C SER A 93 28.35 -10.70 -5.80
N HIS A 94 27.85 -9.54 -5.37
CA HIS A 94 26.87 -8.75 -6.10
C HIS A 94 27.55 -7.55 -6.77
N PRO A 95 27.21 -7.24 -8.03
CA PRO A 95 27.77 -6.07 -8.71
C PRO A 95 27.20 -4.78 -8.11
N VAL A 96 28.04 -3.75 -7.97
CA VAL A 96 27.61 -2.42 -7.52
C VAL A 96 26.87 -1.66 -8.64
N ARG A 97 27.17 -2.02 -9.89
CA ARG A 97 26.55 -1.48 -11.10
C ARG A 97 25.88 -2.60 -11.89
N PHE A 98 24.61 -2.40 -12.24
CA PHE A 98 23.84 -3.37 -13.01
C PHE A 98 22.71 -2.67 -13.75
N ALA A 99 22.24 -3.31 -14.82
CA ALA A 99 21.11 -2.84 -15.59
C ALA A 99 19.78 -3.09 -14.86
N PHE A 100 18.95 -2.06 -14.78
CA PHE A 100 17.57 -2.17 -14.32
C PHE A 100 16.66 -2.63 -15.46
N SER A 101 15.49 -3.17 -15.12
CA SER A 101 14.50 -3.61 -16.12
C SER A 101 14.20 -2.52 -17.14
N GLY A 102 14.35 -2.87 -18.43
CA GLY A 102 14.14 -1.93 -19.54
C GLY A 102 15.28 -0.93 -19.77
N GLN A 103 16.43 -1.12 -19.13
CA GLN A 103 17.64 -0.33 -19.37
C GLN A 103 18.75 -1.23 -19.93
N ASP A 104 19.48 -0.71 -20.93
CA ASP A 104 20.57 -1.45 -21.58
C ASP A 104 21.94 -1.21 -20.91
N ALA A 105 22.04 -0.19 -20.05
CA ALA A 105 23.29 0.24 -19.46
C ALA A 105 23.33 -0.05 -17.96
N ASP A 106 24.45 -0.59 -17.50
CA ASP A 106 24.72 -0.73 -16.07
C ASP A 106 24.86 0.63 -15.43
N ARG A 107 24.19 0.80 -14.28
CA ARG A 107 24.26 2.02 -13.49
C ARG A 107 24.45 1.67 -12.02
N LEU A 108 24.98 2.62 -11.27
CA LEU A 108 25.10 2.49 -9.83
C LEU A 108 23.74 2.14 -9.19
N GLY A 109 23.72 1.10 -8.35
CA GLY A 109 22.54 0.68 -7.60
C GLY A 109 22.09 1.66 -6.50
N ILE A 110 22.71 2.83 -6.41
CA ILE A 110 22.43 3.88 -5.43
C ILE A 110 21.70 5.02 -6.13
N ASP A 111 20.48 5.30 -5.69
CA ASP A 111 19.73 6.48 -6.12
C ASP A 111 20.07 7.67 -5.20
N VAL A 112 20.85 8.63 -5.72
CA VAL A 112 21.22 9.86 -5.00
C VAL A 112 20.25 10.96 -5.38
N THR A 113 19.45 11.42 -4.42
CA THR A 113 18.38 12.40 -4.66
C THR A 113 18.12 13.26 -3.42
N THR A 114 17.10 14.11 -3.45
CA THR A 114 16.61 14.86 -2.28
C THR A 114 15.33 14.21 -1.73
N VAL A 115 15.04 14.42 -0.45
CA VAL A 115 13.79 13.92 0.17
C VAL A 115 12.56 14.49 -0.55
N SER A 116 12.58 15.79 -0.86
CA SER A 116 11.49 16.47 -1.58
C SER A 116 11.25 15.88 -2.97
N ARG A 117 12.32 15.66 -3.76
CA ARG A 117 12.18 15.06 -5.09
C ARG A 117 11.65 13.64 -5.00
N PHE A 118 12.14 12.83 -4.07
CA PHE A 118 11.64 11.47 -3.86
C PHE A 118 10.16 11.46 -3.44
N ALA A 119 9.75 12.38 -2.56
CA ALA A 119 8.35 12.54 -2.18
C ALA A 119 7.47 12.86 -3.40
N VAL A 120 7.88 13.83 -4.23
CA VAL A 120 7.14 14.19 -5.45
C VAL A 120 7.09 13.01 -6.43
N ASP A 121 8.21 12.32 -6.65
CA ASP A 121 8.30 11.20 -7.60
C ASP A 121 7.40 10.02 -7.16
N ARG A 122 7.22 9.80 -5.85
CA ARG A 122 6.43 8.67 -5.31
C ARG A 122 4.99 9.04 -5.00
N LEU A 123 4.75 10.19 -4.38
CA LEU A 123 3.43 10.61 -3.87
C LEU A 123 2.71 11.55 -4.84
N GLY A 124 3.45 12.23 -5.71
CA GLY A 124 2.94 13.29 -6.59
C GLY A 124 2.94 14.69 -5.96
N PHE A 125 3.41 14.81 -4.73
CA PHE A 125 3.53 16.07 -4.00
C PHE A 125 4.57 15.95 -2.87
N ASP A 126 5.01 17.10 -2.36
CA ASP A 126 5.83 17.18 -1.14
C ASP A 126 4.90 17.47 0.06
N PRO A 127 4.90 16.62 1.11
CA PRO A 127 4.07 16.83 2.30
C PRO A 127 4.63 17.85 3.31
N GLY A 128 5.74 18.53 3.00
CA GLY A 128 6.41 19.45 3.94
C GLY A 128 5.52 20.55 4.55
N ASP A 129 4.52 21.04 3.81
CA ASP A 129 3.56 22.07 4.27
C ASP A 129 2.23 21.47 4.77
N GLY A 130 2.19 20.16 4.98
CA GLY A 130 0.97 19.40 5.28
C GLY A 130 0.33 18.80 4.02
N VAL A 131 -0.63 17.89 4.25
CA VAL A 131 -1.27 17.10 3.18
C VAL A 131 -2.76 17.44 3.13
N THR A 132 -3.20 17.95 1.98
CA THR A 132 -4.60 18.29 1.72
C THR A 132 -5.47 17.03 1.57
N THR A 133 -6.79 17.16 1.76
CA THR A 133 -7.74 16.06 1.54
C THR A 133 -7.62 15.44 0.15
N ALA A 134 -7.47 16.26 -0.90
CA ALA A 134 -7.32 15.76 -2.27
C ALA A 134 -6.01 14.98 -2.46
N GLN A 135 -4.92 15.43 -1.84
CA GLN A 135 -3.64 14.70 -1.85
C GLN A 135 -3.74 13.38 -1.10
N TRP A 136 -4.39 13.34 0.07
CA TRP A 136 -4.66 12.08 0.77
C TRP A 136 -5.44 11.10 -0.10
N LEU A 137 -6.50 11.56 -0.75
CA LEU A 137 -7.32 10.71 -1.61
C LEU A 137 -6.59 10.29 -2.90
N SER A 138 -5.52 10.98 -3.31
CA SER A 138 -4.72 10.60 -4.48
C SER A 138 -3.63 9.58 -4.16
N LEU A 139 -3.38 9.27 -2.90
CA LEU A 139 -2.43 8.23 -2.52
C LEU A 139 -2.99 6.86 -2.85
N SER A 140 -2.16 6.02 -3.48
CA SER A 140 -2.34 4.57 -3.53
C SER A 140 -1.47 3.92 -2.47
N GLY A 141 -1.94 2.84 -1.84
CA GLY A 141 -1.21 2.14 -0.80
C GLY A 141 0.18 1.71 -1.23
N GLN A 142 0.34 1.23 -2.47
CA GLN A 142 1.65 0.86 -3.02
C GLN A 142 2.64 2.04 -2.99
N ALA A 143 2.24 3.22 -3.44
CA ALA A 143 3.14 4.37 -3.46
C ALA A 143 3.50 4.87 -2.07
N VAL A 144 2.56 4.79 -1.11
CA VAL A 144 2.87 5.13 0.28
C VAL A 144 3.82 4.11 0.88
N LEU A 145 3.64 2.82 0.60
CA LEU A 145 4.56 1.76 1.04
C LEU A 145 5.97 1.96 0.45
N GLU A 146 6.10 2.47 -0.77
CA GLU A 146 7.40 2.83 -1.35
C GLU A 146 8.13 3.94 -0.57
N VAL A 147 7.43 4.73 0.25
CA VAL A 147 8.04 5.72 1.14
C VAL A 147 8.19 5.18 2.57
N ALA A 148 7.11 4.56 3.07
CA ALA A 148 6.93 4.23 4.48
C ALA A 148 7.39 2.82 4.88
N ALA A 149 7.55 1.90 3.93
CA ALA A 149 8.09 0.56 4.20
C ALA A 149 9.62 0.54 4.06
N GLY A 150 10.22 -0.65 4.04
CA GLY A 150 11.66 -0.82 4.00
C GLY A 150 12.37 -0.26 5.23
N GLU A 151 13.68 -0.04 5.09
CA GLU A 151 14.56 0.21 6.22
C GLU A 151 15.37 1.49 6.05
N VAL A 152 15.40 2.33 7.09
CA VAL A 152 16.29 3.50 7.17
C VAL A 152 17.54 3.10 7.95
N PHE A 153 18.71 3.23 7.31
CA PHE A 153 20.00 2.90 7.91
C PHE A 153 20.53 4.06 8.77
N GLY A 154 20.22 5.29 8.36
CA GLY A 154 20.50 6.50 9.13
C GLY A 154 19.84 7.72 8.49
N ASP A 155 19.49 8.71 9.31
CA ASP A 155 18.89 9.97 8.88
C ASP A 155 19.42 11.12 9.74
N ARG A 156 20.44 11.82 9.26
CA ARG A 156 21.16 12.82 10.07
C ARG A 156 20.39 14.13 10.23
N ALA A 157 19.52 14.47 9.29
CA ALA A 157 18.74 15.72 9.28
C ALA A 157 17.28 15.51 9.75
N GLY A 158 16.81 14.27 9.78
CA GLY A 158 15.44 13.91 10.17
C GLY A 158 14.40 14.14 9.08
N ASP A 159 14.79 14.60 7.89
CA ASP A 159 13.86 14.93 6.79
C ASP A 159 13.14 13.69 6.26
N LEU A 160 13.87 12.57 6.11
CA LEU A 160 13.27 11.32 5.63
C LEU A 160 12.31 10.74 6.68
N THR A 161 12.66 10.84 7.96
CA THR A 161 11.81 10.44 9.07
C THR A 161 10.51 11.24 9.07
N ARG A 162 10.59 12.58 8.97
CA ARG A 162 9.41 13.46 8.87
C ARG A 162 8.53 13.13 7.67
N LEU A 163 9.13 12.87 6.49
CA LEU A 163 8.40 12.45 5.30
C LEU A 163 7.58 11.17 5.59
N ARG A 164 8.20 10.14 6.17
CA ARG A 164 7.50 8.88 6.50
C ARG A 164 6.37 9.10 7.50
N GLU A 165 6.60 9.91 8.52
CA GLU A 165 5.59 10.25 9.53
C GLU A 165 4.38 10.95 8.92
N SER A 166 4.59 11.85 7.95
CA SER A 166 3.53 12.62 7.29
C SER A 166 2.54 11.77 6.47
N VAL A 167 2.91 10.54 6.11
CA VAL A 167 2.08 9.61 5.33
C VAL A 167 1.71 8.35 6.11
N THR A 168 1.91 8.36 7.44
CA THR A 168 1.66 7.20 8.30
C THR A 168 0.23 6.68 8.13
N TRP A 169 -0.76 7.57 8.22
CA TRP A 169 -2.16 7.22 8.05
C TRP A 169 -3.02 8.43 7.72
N TYR A 170 -4.21 8.19 7.19
CA TYR A 170 -5.23 9.22 6.96
C TYR A 170 -5.57 9.99 8.25
N PRO A 171 -5.84 11.31 8.15
CA PRO A 171 -6.57 12.05 9.16
C PRO A 171 -7.94 11.40 9.41
N ASP A 172 -8.44 11.46 10.65
CA ASP A 172 -9.64 10.71 11.06
C ASP A 172 -10.85 10.97 10.14
N ASP A 173 -11.15 12.22 9.79
CA ASP A 173 -12.28 12.55 8.90
C ASP A 173 -12.13 11.94 7.50
N VAL A 174 -10.91 11.96 6.93
CA VAL A 174 -10.63 11.33 5.63
C VAL A 174 -10.77 9.81 5.73
N TRP A 175 -10.32 9.23 6.85
CA TRP A 175 -10.46 7.79 7.12
C TRP A 175 -11.93 7.37 7.19
N HIS A 176 -12.78 8.12 7.91
CA HIS A 176 -14.22 7.88 7.95
C HIS A 176 -14.84 7.93 6.54
N TYR A 177 -14.46 8.91 5.74
CA TYR A 177 -14.95 9.03 4.36
C TYR A 177 -14.54 7.83 3.48
N VAL A 178 -13.27 7.39 3.55
CA VAL A 178 -12.79 6.21 2.79
C VAL A 178 -13.51 4.94 3.22
N VAL A 179 -13.69 4.72 4.53
CA VAL A 179 -14.46 3.59 5.08
C VAL A 179 -15.92 3.62 4.61
N ALA A 180 -16.58 4.79 4.67
CA ALA A 180 -17.94 4.96 4.17
C ALA A 180 -18.06 4.64 2.68
N CYS A 181 -17.05 5.00 1.87
CA CYS A 181 -17.03 4.71 0.44
C CYS A 181 -16.90 3.21 0.15
N ASP A 182 -16.14 2.44 0.93
CA ASP A 182 -16.10 0.98 0.76
C ASP A 182 -17.44 0.33 1.08
N TRP A 183 -18.08 0.73 2.19
CA TRP A 183 -19.43 0.26 2.52
C TRP A 183 -20.44 0.62 1.43
N ARG A 184 -20.34 1.82 0.86
CA ARG A 184 -21.19 2.22 -0.26
C ARG A 184 -20.96 1.37 -1.51
N ARG A 185 -19.71 1.05 -1.84
CA ARG A 185 -19.36 0.19 -2.98
C ARG A 185 -19.86 -1.25 -2.77
N LEU A 186 -19.76 -1.77 -1.55
CA LEU A 186 -20.34 -3.06 -1.18
C LEU A 186 -21.87 -3.06 -1.39
N ASP A 187 -22.56 -2.04 -0.86
CA ASP A 187 -24.02 -1.89 -0.98
C ASP A 187 -24.50 -1.87 -2.44
N GLN A 188 -23.78 -1.16 -3.31
CA GLN A 188 -24.16 -0.98 -4.73
C GLN A 188 -24.20 -2.31 -5.50
N GLU A 189 -23.32 -3.26 -5.20
CA GLU A 189 -23.20 -4.51 -5.97
C GLU A 189 -23.66 -5.77 -5.23
N LEU A 190 -23.78 -5.74 -3.90
CA LEU A 190 -24.16 -6.92 -3.11
C LEU A 190 -25.49 -7.56 -3.57
N PRO A 191 -26.58 -6.80 -3.82
CA PRO A 191 -27.80 -7.39 -4.37
C PRO A 191 -27.61 -7.94 -5.79
N LEU A 192 -26.71 -7.36 -6.60
CA LEU A 192 -26.51 -7.74 -7.99
C LEU A 192 -25.87 -9.13 -8.11
N MET A 193 -24.96 -9.48 -7.20
CA MET A 193 -24.36 -10.82 -7.12
C MET A 193 -25.43 -11.91 -6.98
N GLY A 194 -26.40 -11.72 -6.07
CA GLY A 194 -27.50 -12.66 -5.86
C GLY A 194 -28.50 -12.68 -7.02
N ARG A 195 -28.79 -11.51 -7.62
CA ARG A 195 -29.69 -11.39 -8.76
C ARG A 195 -29.17 -12.09 -10.01
N ALA A 196 -27.87 -11.97 -10.30
CA ALA A 196 -27.24 -12.69 -11.42
C ALA A 196 -27.34 -14.20 -11.22
N GLY A 197 -27.00 -14.69 -10.02
CA GLY A 197 -27.11 -16.11 -9.70
C GLY A 197 -28.54 -16.65 -9.76
N HIS A 198 -29.54 -15.85 -9.36
CA HIS A 198 -30.95 -16.25 -9.42
C HIS A 198 -31.39 -16.61 -10.85
N VAL A 199 -30.96 -15.84 -11.85
CA VAL A 199 -31.30 -16.10 -13.26
C VAL A 199 -30.39 -17.14 -13.92
N GLY A 200 -29.54 -17.82 -13.14
CA GLY A 200 -28.61 -18.85 -13.61
C GLY A 200 -27.28 -18.30 -14.15
N ASP A 201 -27.04 -16.99 -14.07
CA ASP A 201 -25.77 -16.38 -14.48
C ASP A 201 -24.73 -16.46 -13.33
N GLU A 202 -24.20 -17.67 -13.13
CA GLU A 202 -23.15 -17.90 -12.14
C GLU A 202 -21.82 -17.23 -12.51
N LEU A 203 -21.56 -16.97 -13.80
CA LEU A 203 -20.36 -16.23 -14.21
C LEU A 203 -20.47 -14.77 -13.77
N GLY A 204 -21.58 -14.09 -14.06
CA GLY A 204 -21.84 -12.73 -13.61
C GLY A 204 -21.87 -12.62 -12.08
N SER A 205 -22.46 -13.61 -11.40
CA SER A 205 -22.45 -13.69 -9.94
C SER A 205 -21.02 -13.76 -9.39
N ARG A 206 -20.17 -14.64 -9.94
CA ARG A 206 -18.76 -14.78 -9.53
C ARG A 206 -17.93 -13.54 -9.82
N THR A 207 -18.12 -12.91 -10.98
CA THR A 207 -17.41 -11.68 -11.34
C THR A 207 -17.76 -10.54 -10.38
N THR A 208 -19.04 -10.37 -10.05
CA THR A 208 -19.49 -9.39 -9.05
C THR A 208 -18.91 -9.71 -7.67
N ALA A 209 -18.91 -10.99 -7.29
CA ALA A 209 -18.35 -11.40 -6.00
C ALA A 209 -16.85 -11.16 -5.87
N ALA A 210 -16.07 -11.39 -6.93
CA ALA A 210 -14.64 -11.09 -6.93
C ALA A 210 -14.38 -9.59 -6.68
N ARG A 211 -15.22 -8.71 -7.26
CA ARG A 211 -15.16 -7.27 -7.01
C ARG A 211 -15.55 -6.93 -5.56
N LEU A 212 -16.61 -7.52 -5.03
CA LEU A 212 -17.01 -7.34 -3.62
C LEU A 212 -15.94 -7.83 -2.64
N VAL A 213 -15.29 -8.96 -2.93
CA VAL A 213 -14.13 -9.45 -2.17
C VAL A 213 -13.01 -8.43 -2.22
N ASP A 214 -12.71 -7.84 -3.38
CA ASP A 214 -11.67 -6.82 -3.49
C ASP A 214 -11.96 -5.58 -2.62
N VAL A 215 -13.22 -5.12 -2.60
CA VAL A 215 -13.64 -4.03 -1.71
C VAL A 215 -13.52 -4.42 -0.24
N ALA A 216 -13.92 -5.64 0.14
CA ALA A 216 -13.80 -6.14 1.51
C ALA A 216 -12.33 -6.25 1.96
N VAL A 217 -11.42 -6.64 1.05
CA VAL A 217 -9.98 -6.66 1.30
C VAL A 217 -9.44 -5.25 1.53
N HIS A 218 -9.80 -4.28 0.67
CA HIS A 218 -9.43 -2.89 0.84
C HIS A 218 -9.94 -2.32 2.17
N LEU A 219 -11.18 -2.61 2.54
CA LEU A 219 -11.76 -2.22 3.82
C LEU A 219 -11.01 -2.85 5.00
N ALA A 220 -10.59 -4.12 4.91
CA ALA A 220 -9.79 -4.77 5.96
C ALA A 220 -8.45 -4.07 6.20
N PHE A 221 -7.75 -3.65 5.13
CA PHE A 221 -6.54 -2.85 5.22
C PHE A 221 -6.81 -1.48 5.85
N THR A 222 -7.88 -0.81 5.39
CA THR A 222 -8.31 0.50 5.87
C THR A 222 -8.67 0.48 7.36
N LEU A 223 -9.42 -0.51 7.83
CA LEU A 223 -9.75 -0.67 9.25
C LEU A 223 -8.52 -1.05 10.08
N SER A 224 -7.59 -1.82 9.51
CA SER A 224 -6.32 -2.16 10.19
C SER A 224 -5.34 -0.99 10.25
N ARG A 225 -5.67 0.17 9.67
CA ARG A 225 -4.76 1.31 9.49
C ARG A 225 -3.45 0.90 8.82
N GLN A 226 -3.54 0.08 7.76
CA GLN A 226 -2.40 -0.41 6.98
C GLN A 226 -2.62 -0.13 5.50
N TRP A 227 -1.60 0.39 4.84
CA TRP A 227 -1.62 0.59 3.38
C TRP A 227 -1.55 -0.76 2.67
N GLN A 228 -2.41 -0.95 1.66
CA GLN A 228 -2.39 -2.16 0.84
C GLN A 228 -1.25 -2.12 -0.19
N PRO A 229 -0.60 -3.26 -0.49
CA PRO A 229 0.35 -3.34 -1.60
C PRO A 229 -0.38 -3.44 -2.95
N TYR A 230 0.39 -3.42 -4.04
CA TYR A 230 -0.15 -3.78 -5.35
C TYR A 230 -0.66 -5.24 -5.40
N SER A 231 -1.41 -5.54 -6.46
CA SER A 231 -2.25 -6.74 -6.58
C SER A 231 -1.57 -8.08 -6.24
N LYS A 232 -0.30 -8.30 -6.64
CA LYS A 232 0.41 -9.57 -6.40
C LYS A 232 0.48 -9.94 -4.92
N TRP A 233 0.70 -8.97 -4.04
CA TRP A 233 0.99 -9.23 -2.62
C TRP A 233 -0.19 -9.00 -1.70
N ARG A 234 -1.33 -8.54 -2.23
CA ARG A 234 -2.51 -8.15 -1.45
C ARG A 234 -2.99 -9.28 -0.55
N GLY A 235 -3.17 -10.49 -1.08
CA GLY A 235 -3.58 -11.65 -0.28
C GLY A 235 -2.53 -12.09 0.76
N THR A 236 -1.24 -12.01 0.41
CA THR A 236 -0.14 -12.35 1.32
C THR A 236 -0.06 -11.37 2.50
N MET A 237 -0.16 -10.06 2.23
CA MET A 237 -0.15 -9.03 3.27
C MET A 237 -1.43 -9.02 4.08
N LEU A 238 -2.60 -9.31 3.49
CA LEU A 238 -3.85 -9.45 4.23
C LEU A 238 -3.71 -10.52 5.34
N ARG A 239 -3.12 -11.69 5.04
CA ARG A 239 -2.92 -12.76 6.04
C ARG A 239 -1.97 -12.36 7.18
N ARG A 240 -1.13 -11.34 6.99
CA ARG A 240 -0.26 -10.79 8.06
C ARG A 240 -1.09 -9.94 9.05
N LEU A 241 -2.24 -9.40 8.66
CA LEU A 241 -3.14 -8.64 9.52
C LEU A 241 -3.97 -9.56 10.44
N PRO A 242 -4.18 -9.21 11.72
CA PRO A 242 -5.13 -9.92 12.59
C PRO A 242 -6.52 -10.01 11.99
N LEU A 243 -7.08 -8.89 11.51
CA LEU A 243 -8.40 -8.84 10.88
C LEU A 243 -8.45 -9.68 9.60
N GLY A 244 -7.39 -9.62 8.78
CA GLY A 244 -7.30 -10.42 7.56
C GLY A 244 -7.36 -11.93 7.82
N ARG A 245 -6.74 -12.41 8.92
CA ARG A 245 -6.85 -13.83 9.32
C ARG A 245 -8.26 -14.22 9.74
N LEU A 246 -9.04 -13.30 10.33
CA LEU A 246 -10.41 -13.58 10.76
C LEU A 246 -11.39 -13.72 9.60
N ILE A 247 -11.13 -13.06 8.46
CA ILE A 247 -12.03 -13.06 7.30
C ILE A 247 -11.53 -13.94 6.14
N ALA A 248 -10.27 -14.39 6.15
CA ALA A 248 -9.66 -15.08 5.01
C ALA A 248 -10.45 -16.32 4.54
N ASP A 249 -10.91 -17.15 5.47
CA ASP A 249 -11.66 -18.37 5.14
C ASP A 249 -13.02 -18.05 4.52
N ASP A 250 -13.71 -17.02 5.04
CA ASP A 250 -14.97 -16.54 4.48
C ASP A 250 -14.75 -16.01 3.05
N LEU A 251 -13.69 -15.22 2.82
CA LEU A 251 -13.37 -14.69 1.48
C LEU A 251 -12.99 -15.80 0.49
N HIS A 252 -12.26 -16.84 0.91
CA HIS A 252 -12.01 -18.02 0.07
C HIS A 252 -13.33 -18.75 -0.26
N ALA A 253 -14.20 -18.94 0.73
CA ALA A 253 -15.51 -19.56 0.52
C ALA A 253 -16.38 -18.76 -0.47
N VAL A 254 -16.29 -17.42 -0.46
CA VAL A 254 -16.95 -16.57 -1.48
C VAL A 254 -16.47 -16.89 -2.89
N ILE A 255 -15.16 -17.06 -3.11
CA ILE A 255 -14.62 -17.33 -4.45
C ILE A 255 -14.95 -18.77 -4.90
N ASP A 256 -14.81 -19.74 -3.99
CA ASP A 256 -14.97 -21.16 -4.29
C ASP A 256 -16.43 -21.60 -4.48
N ALA A 257 -17.38 -20.90 -3.84
CA ALA A 257 -18.80 -21.24 -3.85
C ALA A 257 -19.34 -21.49 -5.27
N ARG A 258 -20.11 -22.57 -5.43
CA ARG A 258 -20.77 -22.92 -6.70
C ARG A 258 -22.10 -22.25 -6.91
N ARG A 259 -22.81 -21.93 -5.84
CA ARG A 259 -24.13 -21.33 -5.86
C ARG A 259 -24.07 -19.96 -5.22
N TRP A 260 -24.80 -19.00 -5.78
CA TRP A 260 -24.84 -17.64 -5.26
C TRP A 260 -25.32 -17.54 -3.79
N GLN A 261 -26.14 -18.47 -3.31
CA GLN A 261 -26.60 -18.47 -1.91
C GLN A 261 -25.45 -18.73 -0.94
N ASP A 262 -24.63 -19.75 -1.22
CA ASP A 262 -23.48 -20.11 -0.39
C ASP A 262 -22.45 -18.96 -0.41
N ARG A 263 -22.29 -18.32 -1.59
CA ARG A 263 -21.47 -17.13 -1.79
C ARG A 263 -21.95 -15.94 -0.96
N GLY A 264 -23.26 -15.66 -0.99
CA GLY A 264 -23.87 -14.57 -0.23
C GLY A 264 -23.73 -14.76 1.27
N ALA A 265 -23.91 -15.99 1.77
CA ALA A 265 -23.74 -16.31 3.19
C ALA A 265 -22.29 -16.11 3.66
N ALA A 266 -21.31 -16.59 2.88
CA ALA A 266 -19.90 -16.41 3.20
C ALA A 266 -19.49 -14.93 3.19
N LEU A 267 -19.95 -14.16 2.20
CA LEU A 267 -19.65 -12.73 2.14
C LEU A 267 -20.29 -11.99 3.31
N ALA A 268 -21.55 -12.30 3.65
CA ALA A 268 -22.22 -11.69 4.81
C ALA A 268 -21.43 -11.93 6.11
N SER A 269 -20.94 -13.15 6.33
CA SER A 269 -20.09 -13.49 7.48
C SER A 269 -18.83 -12.63 7.54
N ALA A 270 -18.11 -12.47 6.42
CA ALA A 270 -16.93 -11.59 6.36
C ALA A 270 -17.28 -10.13 6.67
N LEU A 271 -18.39 -9.61 6.12
CA LEU A 271 -18.82 -8.23 6.31
C LEU A 271 -19.23 -7.96 7.76
N GLU A 272 -19.92 -8.88 8.43
CA GLU A 272 -20.24 -8.74 9.86
C GLU A 272 -18.96 -8.68 10.73
N ARG A 273 -17.92 -9.46 10.40
CA ARG A 273 -16.62 -9.37 11.11
C ARG A 273 -15.90 -8.04 10.86
N LEU A 274 -15.99 -7.49 9.64
CA LEU A 274 -15.46 -6.15 9.35
C LEU A 274 -16.20 -5.07 10.14
N ALA A 275 -17.54 -5.15 10.23
CA ALA A 275 -18.34 -4.23 11.02
C ALA A 275 -18.08 -4.34 12.52
N GLU A 276 -17.77 -5.54 13.02
CA GLU A 276 -17.31 -5.76 14.39
C GLU A 276 -15.96 -5.10 14.66
N ALA A 277 -14.96 -5.34 13.81
CA ALA A 277 -13.66 -4.68 13.94
C ALA A 277 -13.76 -3.14 13.83
N GLN A 278 -14.64 -2.64 12.96
CA GLN A 278 -14.94 -1.22 12.86
C GLN A 278 -15.49 -0.66 14.18
N SER A 279 -16.42 -1.38 14.82
CA SER A 279 -16.96 -1.01 16.13
C SER A 279 -15.89 -0.97 17.22
N GLU A 280 -14.96 -1.92 17.23
CA GLU A 280 -13.87 -2.00 18.21
C GLU A 280 -12.90 -0.81 18.08
N LEU A 281 -12.78 -0.26 16.87
CA LEU A 281 -12.00 0.95 16.60
C LEU A 281 -12.74 2.24 16.98
N GLY A 282 -13.98 2.15 17.46
CA GLY A 282 -14.80 3.30 17.86
C GLY A 282 -15.43 4.05 16.68
N LEU A 283 -15.38 3.50 15.47
CA LEU A 283 -16.07 4.08 14.30
C LEU A 283 -17.56 3.76 14.35
N PRO A 284 -18.45 4.67 13.87
CA PRO A 284 -19.88 4.39 13.76
C PRO A 284 -20.14 3.11 12.97
N THR A 285 -21.05 2.25 13.45
CA THR A 285 -21.39 0.97 12.82
C THR A 285 -22.87 0.66 13.03
N CYS A 286 -23.35 -0.46 12.49
CA CYS A 286 -24.68 -1.01 12.77
C CYS A 286 -24.61 -2.54 12.89
N ARG A 287 -25.60 -3.14 13.55
CA ARG A 287 -25.74 -4.60 13.65
C ARG A 287 -27.21 -5.00 13.53
N PRO A 288 -27.57 -5.93 12.62
CA PRO A 288 -26.69 -6.53 11.60
C PRO A 288 -26.24 -5.51 10.55
N VAL A 289 -25.05 -5.68 9.97
CA VAL A 289 -24.57 -4.84 8.87
C VAL A 289 -25.13 -5.30 7.53
N VAL A 290 -25.44 -6.59 7.41
CA VAL A 290 -26.03 -7.20 6.23
C VAL A 290 -27.49 -7.56 6.49
N VAL A 291 -28.39 -6.99 5.69
CA VAL A 291 -29.84 -7.16 5.84
C VAL A 291 -30.47 -7.68 4.55
N PRO A 292 -31.69 -8.25 4.59
CA PRO A 292 -32.43 -8.58 3.38
C PRO A 292 -32.62 -7.36 2.46
N PHE A 293 -32.50 -7.57 1.16
CA PHE A 293 -32.83 -6.59 0.14
C PHE A 293 -34.35 -6.51 0.00
N TRP A 294 -34.97 -5.74 0.90
CA TRP A 294 -36.43 -5.55 0.98
C TRP A 294 -37.17 -6.90 1.13
N ASP A 295 -38.10 -7.19 0.23
CA ASP A 295 -38.89 -8.42 0.17
C ASP A 295 -38.22 -9.52 -0.68
N ARG A 296 -36.96 -9.35 -1.07
CA ARG A 296 -36.25 -10.25 -1.99
C ARG A 296 -35.24 -11.14 -1.27
N PRO A 297 -34.89 -12.31 -1.85
CA PRO A 297 -33.96 -13.27 -1.24
C PRO A 297 -32.49 -12.86 -1.37
N TYR A 298 -32.20 -11.58 -1.59
CA TYR A 298 -30.84 -11.05 -1.74
C TYR A 298 -30.45 -10.26 -0.50
N LEU A 299 -29.17 -9.93 -0.40
CA LEU A 299 -28.62 -9.18 0.72
C LEU A 299 -28.26 -7.77 0.27
N GLN A 300 -28.27 -6.82 1.20
CA GLN A 300 -27.76 -5.46 1.04
C GLN A 300 -27.07 -5.02 2.33
N ILE A 301 -26.32 -3.92 2.26
CA ILE A 301 -25.80 -3.27 3.46
C ILE A 301 -26.95 -2.50 4.11
N ASP A 302 -27.00 -2.48 5.44
CA ASP A 302 -27.96 -1.66 6.16
C ASP A 302 -27.81 -0.19 5.77
N GLN A 303 -28.92 0.41 5.34
CA GLN A 303 -28.95 1.76 4.77
C GLN A 303 -28.62 2.87 5.78
N THR A 304 -28.58 2.55 7.07
CA THR A 304 -28.18 3.49 8.14
C THR A 304 -26.67 3.58 8.33
N LEU A 305 -25.91 2.58 7.87
CA LEU A 305 -24.46 2.49 8.12
C LEU A 305 -23.67 3.65 7.52
N VAL A 306 -23.81 3.87 6.21
CA VAL A 306 -23.04 4.90 5.49
C VAL A 306 -23.38 6.31 6.02
N PRO A 307 -24.67 6.69 6.20
CA PRO A 307 -25.01 7.95 6.86
C PRO A 307 -24.38 8.09 8.26
N ALA A 308 -24.45 7.06 9.10
CA ALA A 308 -23.92 7.12 10.46
C ALA A 308 -22.39 7.37 10.49
N ILE A 309 -21.63 6.79 9.55
CA ILE A 309 -20.19 7.04 9.42
C ILE A 309 -19.93 8.48 8.99
N LEU A 310 -20.68 8.98 8.01
CA LEU A 310 -20.50 10.32 7.44
C LEU A 310 -20.95 11.43 8.39
N ASP A 311 -21.97 11.19 9.22
CA ASP A 311 -22.43 12.14 10.24
C ASP A 311 -21.38 12.37 11.35
N ALA A 312 -20.43 11.46 11.53
CA ALA A 312 -19.30 11.63 12.45
C ALA A 312 -18.16 12.49 11.88
N VAL A 313 -18.17 12.79 10.57
CA VAL A 313 -17.15 13.63 9.92
C VAL A 313 -17.34 15.09 10.34
N SER A 314 -16.30 15.70 10.89
CA SER A 314 -16.37 17.09 11.39
C SER A 314 -15.97 18.12 10.33
N ASP A 315 -14.88 17.86 9.61
CA ASP A 315 -14.33 18.73 8.58
C ASP A 315 -15.34 19.00 7.47
N ALA A 316 -15.58 20.29 7.20
CA ALA A 316 -16.57 20.72 6.23
C ALA A 316 -16.15 20.39 4.78
N GLY A 317 -14.85 20.38 4.50
CA GLY A 317 -14.31 19.99 3.20
C GLY A 317 -14.53 18.51 2.92
N VAL A 318 -14.30 17.66 3.92
CA VAL A 318 -14.53 16.21 3.82
C VAL A 318 -16.03 15.89 3.73
N ARG A 319 -16.89 16.56 4.52
CA ARG A 319 -18.36 16.41 4.41
C ARG A 319 -18.91 16.80 3.04
N GLY A 320 -18.25 17.73 2.35
CA GLY A 320 -18.63 18.16 1.01
C GLY A 320 -18.26 17.17 -0.10
N LEU A 321 -17.51 16.10 0.19
CA LEU A 321 -17.08 15.13 -0.82
C LEU A 321 -18.25 14.27 -1.31
N PRO A 322 -18.27 13.90 -2.59
CA PRO A 322 -19.30 13.02 -3.13
C PRO A 322 -19.20 11.61 -2.54
N VAL A 323 -20.31 11.11 -2.00
CA VAL A 323 -20.37 9.78 -1.36
C VAL A 323 -20.23 8.66 -2.40
N GLY A 324 -19.32 7.72 -2.15
CA GLY A 324 -19.07 6.56 -3.02
C GLY A 324 -18.06 6.79 -4.14
N VAL A 325 -17.46 7.98 -4.23
CA VAL A 325 -16.35 8.26 -5.16
C VAL A 325 -15.02 7.79 -4.55
N GLY A 326 -14.71 8.18 -3.31
CA GLY A 326 -13.60 7.62 -2.54
C GLY A 326 -12.20 8.04 -2.99
N SER A 327 -11.20 7.33 -2.48
CA SER A 327 -9.78 7.47 -2.87
C SER A 327 -9.52 6.92 -4.27
N ILE A 328 -8.32 7.16 -4.81
CA ILE A 328 -7.97 6.72 -6.17
C ILE A 328 -8.04 5.20 -6.33
N GLU A 329 -7.73 4.44 -5.28
CA GLU A 329 -7.83 2.97 -5.27
C GLU A 329 -9.28 2.46 -5.18
N GLN A 330 -10.21 3.32 -4.75
CA GLN A 330 -11.64 3.02 -4.80
C GLN A 330 -12.26 3.35 -6.16
N GLN A 331 -11.62 4.23 -6.93
CA GLN A 331 -12.07 4.68 -8.25
C GLN A 331 -11.58 3.80 -9.41
N THR A 332 -10.38 3.21 -9.30
CA THR A 332 -9.80 2.42 -10.39
C THR A 332 -8.81 1.35 -9.90
N ASP A 333 -8.75 0.24 -10.64
CA ASP A 333 -7.75 -0.82 -10.52
C ASP A 333 -6.69 -0.73 -11.65
N ASN A 334 -6.75 0.32 -12.48
CA ASN A 334 -5.84 0.50 -13.60
C ASN A 334 -4.42 0.79 -13.11
N VAL A 335 -3.51 -0.16 -13.34
CA VAL A 335 -2.11 -0.08 -12.91
C VAL A 335 -1.44 1.19 -13.44
N ASP A 336 -1.64 1.54 -14.70
CA ASP A 336 -1.02 2.71 -15.33
C ASP A 336 -1.52 4.04 -14.73
N VAL A 337 -2.66 4.04 -14.03
CA VAL A 337 -3.11 5.18 -13.23
C VAL A 337 -2.51 5.09 -11.83
N LEU A 338 -2.58 3.94 -11.17
CA LEU A 338 -2.19 3.78 -9.76
C LEU A 338 -0.69 3.89 -9.48
N VAL A 339 0.17 3.67 -10.48
CA VAL A 339 1.63 3.80 -10.35
C VAL A 339 2.17 5.15 -10.83
N ASP A 340 1.34 5.97 -11.48
CA ASP A 340 1.74 7.28 -12.01
C ASP A 340 1.23 8.40 -11.10
N PRO A 341 2.13 9.17 -10.44
CA PRO A 341 1.73 10.21 -9.49
C PRO A 341 0.87 11.32 -10.12
N ALA A 342 1.17 11.70 -11.37
CA ALA A 342 0.42 12.76 -12.06
C ALA A 342 -1.00 12.29 -12.41
N ARG A 343 -1.15 11.04 -12.86
CA ARG A 343 -2.47 10.47 -13.20
C ARG A 343 -3.36 10.28 -11.99
N ARG A 344 -2.82 9.83 -10.85
CA ARG A 344 -3.61 9.73 -9.60
C ARG A 344 -4.13 11.09 -9.15
N THR A 345 -3.25 12.10 -9.14
CA THR A 345 -3.60 13.47 -8.73
C THR A 345 -4.66 14.08 -9.67
N ALA A 346 -4.52 13.86 -10.98
CA ALA A 346 -5.49 14.31 -11.97
C ALA A 346 -6.85 13.60 -11.83
N GLY A 347 -6.84 12.30 -11.54
CA GLY A 347 -8.05 11.49 -11.31
C GLY A 347 -8.90 12.05 -10.17
N ILE A 348 -8.28 12.31 -9.01
CA ILE A 348 -8.97 12.87 -7.85
C ILE A 348 -9.49 14.29 -8.12
N SER A 349 -8.66 15.16 -8.70
CA SER A 349 -9.03 16.55 -8.96
C SER A 349 -10.25 16.71 -9.87
N ARG A 350 -10.53 15.72 -10.72
CA ARG A 350 -11.71 15.67 -11.59
C ARG A 350 -12.91 15.04 -10.89
N ALA A 351 -12.69 13.98 -10.11
CA ALA A 351 -13.75 13.21 -9.47
C ALA A 351 -14.40 13.95 -8.27
N LEU A 352 -13.67 14.87 -7.65
CA LEU A 352 -14.16 15.68 -6.52
C LEU A 352 -14.84 17.00 -6.93
N ARG A 353 -14.92 17.30 -8.23
CA ARG A 353 -15.70 18.43 -8.78
C ARG A 353 -17.08 17.95 -9.20
#